data_AF-D9QJ18-F1
#
_entry.id   AF-D9QJ18-F1
#
_cell.length_a   1.000
_cell.length_b   1.000
_cell.length_c   1.000
_cell.angle_alpha   90.00
_cell.angle_beta   90.00
_cell.angle_gamma   90.00
#
_symmetry.space_group_name_H-M   'P 1'
#
loop_
_entity.id
_entity.type
_entity.pdbx_description
1 polymer ?
#
loop_
_entity_poly.entity_id
_entity_poly.type
_entity_poly.pdbx_seq_one_letter_code
_entity_poly.pdbx_strand_id
1 'polypeptide(L)'
;MRFRITTTAALAALAGAAMAGLAACGNGASAVETRDRAADAAEVTLTSATGAPAAGAATADGPGERTVLTASRRETVDAKIQRLYERNGDAFGATSPEDFLSRVTAFTTRPPAGVETATRPNGDTLLYQASTNTFAVVAKNGSPRTMFKPDDGPAYWAEQKAAAPTFGQRQTPD
;
A
#
# COMPACT_ATOMS: atom_id res chain seq x y z
N MET A 1 -17.24 -49.12 35.93
CA MET A 1 -16.16 -49.10 36.95
C MET A 1 -14.87 -48.78 36.20
N ARG A 2 -14.25 -47.59 36.30
CA ARG A 2 -13.51 -47.03 37.45
C ARG A 2 -12.34 -47.91 37.92
N PHE A 3 -11.21 -47.81 37.23
CA PHE A 3 -9.88 -48.03 37.82
C PHE A 3 -9.26 -46.68 38.23
N ARG A 4 -8.28 -46.71 39.14
CA ARG A 4 -7.82 -45.55 39.94
C ARG A 4 -6.29 -45.56 40.08
N ILE A 5 -5.68 -44.36 40.06
CA ILE A 5 -4.46 -43.94 40.80
C ILE A 5 -3.11 -44.54 40.33
N THR A 6 -1.90 -43.96 40.53
CA THR A 6 -1.31 -42.59 40.45
C THR A 6 0.20 -42.73 40.73
N THR A 7 1.11 -42.16 39.92
CA THR A 7 2.58 -42.06 40.18
C THR A 7 3.15 -40.95 39.26
N THR A 8 3.60 -39.75 39.71
CA THR A 8 4.90 -39.37 40.35
C THR A 8 6.13 -39.98 39.66
N ALA A 9 7.24 -39.30 39.32
CA ALA A 9 7.67 -37.88 39.34
C ALA A 9 8.85 -37.74 38.30
N ALA A 10 9.71 -36.71 38.16
CA ALA A 10 10.05 -35.49 38.91
C ALA A 10 10.69 -34.42 37.96
N LEU A 11 11.49 -33.46 38.48
CA LEU A 11 12.31 -32.50 37.70
C LEU A 11 13.78 -32.92 37.64
N ALA A 12 14.51 -32.43 36.62
CA ALA A 12 15.95 -32.09 36.74
C ALA A 12 16.30 -30.93 35.81
N ALA A 13 17.06 -29.94 36.30
CA ALA A 13 17.54 -28.78 35.54
C ALA A 13 19.03 -28.53 35.82
N LEU A 14 19.77 -28.06 34.81
CA LEU A 14 21.13 -27.49 34.82
C LEU A 14 21.30 -26.79 33.45
N ALA A 15 21.52 -25.48 33.25
CA ALA A 15 22.32 -24.43 33.91
C ALA A 15 23.79 -24.35 33.43
N GLY A 16 24.16 -23.18 32.86
CA GLY A 16 25.50 -22.83 32.33
C GLY A 16 25.39 -21.85 31.14
N ALA A 17 25.28 -20.53 31.36
CA ALA A 17 26.39 -19.56 31.51
C ALA A 17 27.21 -19.40 30.21
N ALA A 18 26.97 -18.40 29.34
CA ALA A 18 27.13 -16.94 29.47
C ALA A 18 28.47 -16.41 28.89
N MET A 19 28.38 -15.58 27.84
CA MET A 19 29.36 -14.54 27.51
C MET A 19 28.63 -13.29 27.01
N ALA A 20 29.12 -12.12 27.42
CA ALA A 20 28.58 -10.83 27.05
C ALA A 20 29.33 -10.21 25.87
N GLY A 21 28.62 -9.47 25.03
CA GLY A 21 29.19 -8.59 24.01
C GLY A 21 28.40 -7.29 23.97
N LEU A 22 28.85 -6.28 24.71
CA LEU A 22 28.27 -4.94 24.64
C LEU A 22 28.91 -4.10 23.52
N ALA A 23 28.08 -3.23 22.96
CA ALA A 23 28.44 -1.98 22.28
C ALA A 23 29.31 -2.05 21.00
N ALA A 24 28.64 -1.87 19.86
CA ALA A 24 28.99 -0.79 18.93
C ALA A 24 27.76 -0.38 18.09
N CYS A 25 27.15 0.77 18.39
CA CYS A 25 26.28 1.44 17.43
C CYS A 25 27.15 2.03 16.31
N GLY A 26 27.01 1.52 15.09
CA GLY A 26 27.82 1.87 13.93
C GLY A 26 27.01 2.31 12.72
N ASN A 27 25.99 3.16 12.90
CA ASN A 27 25.33 3.81 11.77
C ASN A 27 26.22 4.96 11.25
N GLY A 28 26.99 4.72 10.18
CA GLY A 28 27.68 5.81 9.50
C GLY A 28 28.83 5.41 8.60
N ALA A 29 28.53 5.01 7.36
CA ALA A 29 29.30 5.34 6.14
C ALA A 29 28.67 4.71 4.88
N SER A 30 27.41 5.04 4.56
CA SER A 30 27.01 5.01 3.15
C SER A 30 27.67 6.20 2.46
N ALA A 31 28.93 6.02 2.06
CA ALA A 31 29.63 6.98 1.23
C ALA A 31 28.95 7.04 -0.14
N VAL A 32 28.01 7.97 -0.29
CA VAL A 32 27.72 8.52 -1.60
C VAL A 32 28.98 9.25 -2.03
N GLU A 33 29.76 8.59 -2.90
CA GLU A 33 30.82 9.23 -3.68
C GLU A 33 30.17 10.31 -4.55
N THR A 34 30.01 11.50 -3.98
CA THR A 34 29.78 12.70 -4.77
C THR A 34 30.99 12.87 -5.65
N ARG A 35 30.86 12.50 -6.93
CA ARG A 35 31.88 12.78 -7.94
C ARG A 35 32.21 14.26 -7.87
N ASP A 36 33.38 14.53 -7.33
CA ASP A 36 33.96 15.86 -7.27
C ASP A 36 34.10 16.36 -8.71
N ARG A 37 33.30 17.36 -9.07
CA ARG A 37 33.43 18.06 -10.35
C ARG A 37 34.19 19.36 -10.13
N ALA A 38 35.45 19.19 -9.76
CA ALA A 38 36.52 20.14 -10.02
C ALA A 38 37.58 19.42 -10.88
N ALA A 39 38.07 19.98 -11.98
CA ALA A 39 37.64 21.17 -12.70
C ALA A 39 38.07 21.03 -14.16
N ASP A 40 37.30 21.63 -15.09
CA ASP A 40 37.89 22.27 -16.26
C ASP A 40 37.01 23.49 -16.60
N ALA A 41 37.64 24.59 -17.00
CA ALA A 41 37.02 25.91 -17.00
C ALA A 41 36.55 26.31 -18.40
N ALA A 42 35.25 26.55 -18.54
CA ALA A 42 34.70 27.37 -19.62
C ALA A 42 33.52 28.19 -19.09
N GLU A 43 33.50 29.47 -19.44
CA GLU A 43 32.60 30.49 -18.90
C GLU A 43 31.11 30.21 -19.16
N VAL A 44 30.26 30.40 -18.14
CA VAL A 44 28.95 31.05 -18.34
C VAL A 44 28.63 31.99 -17.16
N THR A 45 28.54 33.26 -17.52
CA THR A 45 27.95 34.43 -16.85
C THR A 45 27.05 34.19 -15.62
N LEU A 46 27.35 34.93 -14.54
CA LEU A 46 26.46 35.19 -13.40
C LEU A 46 25.21 35.95 -13.84
N THR A 47 24.02 35.36 -13.65
CA THR A 47 22.76 36.11 -13.58
C THR A 47 21.99 35.72 -12.31
N SER A 48 22.18 36.49 -11.25
CA SER A 48 21.33 36.41 -10.05
C SER A 48 19.93 36.93 -10.37
N ALA A 49 18.95 36.04 -10.44
CA ALA A 49 17.53 36.40 -10.54
C ALA A 49 16.78 35.92 -9.28
N THR A 50 16.54 36.83 -8.35
CA THR A 50 15.57 36.67 -7.26
C THR A 50 14.16 36.45 -7.82
N GLY A 51 13.46 35.41 -7.37
CA GLY A 51 12.03 35.27 -7.67
C GLY A 51 11.47 33.85 -7.62
N ALA A 52 11.17 33.35 -6.42
CA ALA A 52 10.01 32.47 -6.27
C ALA A 52 8.74 33.31 -6.56
N PRO A 53 7.70 32.76 -7.24
CA PRO A 53 7.06 31.53 -6.80
C PRO A 53 6.86 30.48 -7.92
N ALA A 54 7.25 29.24 -7.65
CA ALA A 54 6.65 28.10 -8.32
C ALA A 54 5.24 27.88 -7.74
N ALA A 55 4.27 28.60 -8.29
CA ALA A 55 2.85 28.41 -7.98
C ALA A 55 2.45 26.93 -8.17
N GLY A 56 1.54 26.45 -7.34
CA GLY A 56 1.12 25.05 -7.37
C GLY A 56 0.58 24.65 -8.74
N ALA A 57 1.20 23.66 -9.37
CA ALA A 57 0.68 22.97 -10.55
C ALA A 57 -0.52 22.10 -10.16
N ALA A 58 -1.64 22.74 -9.84
CA ALA A 58 -2.95 22.12 -9.91
C ALA A 58 -3.29 21.96 -11.39
N THR A 59 -2.91 20.83 -11.99
CA THR A 59 -3.36 20.50 -13.34
C THR A 59 -4.87 20.26 -13.29
N ALA A 60 -5.61 21.10 -14.00
CA ALA A 60 -7.06 21.19 -13.91
C ALA A 60 -7.77 20.02 -14.62
N ASP A 61 -9.07 19.97 -14.34
CA ASP A 61 -10.04 18.97 -14.74
C ASP A 61 -10.22 18.81 -16.27
N GLY A 62 -10.57 17.60 -16.67
CA GLY A 62 -10.90 17.18 -18.02
C GLY A 62 -11.10 15.66 -18.03
N PRO A 63 -11.88 15.07 -18.95
CA PRO A 63 -12.10 13.62 -19.02
C PRO A 63 -10.88 12.91 -19.63
N GLY A 64 -9.73 13.04 -18.96
CA GLY A 64 -8.47 12.44 -19.34
C GLY A 64 -8.53 10.92 -19.26
N GLU A 65 -7.78 10.27 -20.14
CA GLU A 65 -7.69 8.82 -20.27
C GLU A 65 -7.34 8.19 -18.92
N ARG A 66 -8.33 7.53 -18.29
CA ARG A 66 -8.22 6.94 -16.96
C ARG A 66 -7.11 5.88 -16.99
N THR A 67 -6.00 6.14 -16.30
CA THR A 67 -4.84 5.23 -16.32
C THR A 67 -5.23 3.86 -15.79
N VAL A 68 -4.77 2.82 -16.50
CA VAL A 68 -5.14 1.41 -16.31
C VAL A 68 -5.06 0.96 -14.84
N LEU A 69 -3.97 1.31 -14.15
CA LEU A 69 -3.77 1.15 -12.71
C LEU A 69 -2.83 2.26 -12.23
N THR A 70 -2.95 2.64 -10.96
CA THR A 70 -1.97 3.53 -10.32
C THR A 70 -0.57 2.88 -10.22
N ALA A 71 0.39 3.37 -11.00
CA ALA A 71 1.81 2.99 -10.92
C ALA A 71 2.54 3.66 -9.74
N SER A 72 3.78 3.24 -9.45
CA SER A 72 4.68 3.95 -8.53
C SER A 72 6.13 3.91 -9.04
N ARG A 73 7.01 4.79 -8.52
CA ARG A 73 8.45 4.75 -8.87
C ARG A 73 9.17 3.44 -8.48
N ARG A 74 8.52 2.55 -7.71
CA ARG A 74 9.11 1.29 -7.20
C ARG A 74 8.48 0.03 -7.80
N GLU A 75 7.44 0.17 -8.62
CA GLU A 75 6.65 -0.95 -9.15
C GLU A 75 6.05 -0.54 -10.50
N THR A 76 6.39 -1.28 -11.56
CA THR A 76 5.80 -1.10 -12.90
C THR A 76 4.31 -1.50 -12.88
N VAL A 77 3.55 -1.02 -13.87
CA VAL A 77 2.13 -1.37 -14.00
C VAL A 77 1.96 -2.89 -14.13
N ASP A 78 2.76 -3.54 -14.97
CA ASP A 78 2.67 -4.99 -15.22
C ASP A 78 3.04 -5.82 -13.98
N ALA A 79 4.08 -5.43 -13.24
CA ALA A 79 4.44 -6.09 -11.97
C ALA A 79 3.32 -5.94 -10.92
N LYS A 80 2.65 -4.78 -10.89
CA LYS A 80 1.49 -4.55 -10.02
C LYS A 80 0.29 -5.39 -10.45
N ILE A 81 0.02 -5.51 -11.75
CA ILE A 81 -1.04 -6.35 -12.30
C ILE A 81 -0.81 -7.81 -11.88
N GLN A 82 0.39 -8.34 -12.12
CA GLN A 82 0.80 -9.69 -11.73
C GLN A 82 0.61 -9.93 -10.22
N ARG A 83 1.15 -9.06 -9.37
CA ARG A 83 1.03 -9.18 -7.90
C ARG A 83 -0.42 -9.09 -7.39
N LEU A 84 -1.25 -8.28 -8.04
CA LEU A 84 -2.67 -8.19 -7.70
C LEU A 84 -3.44 -9.44 -8.16
N TYR A 85 -3.09 -10.00 -9.31
CA TYR A 85 -3.63 -11.28 -9.78
C TYR A 85 -3.23 -12.44 -8.86
N GLU A 86 -1.94 -12.64 -8.59
CA GLU A 86 -1.45 -13.73 -7.72
C GLU A 86 -2.10 -13.73 -6.32
N ARG A 87 -2.43 -12.56 -5.78
CA ARG A 87 -3.05 -12.43 -4.46
C ARG A 87 -4.57 -12.57 -4.43
N ASN A 88 -5.27 -12.30 -5.53
CA ASN A 88 -6.74 -12.11 -5.50
C ASN A 88 -7.48 -12.74 -6.69
N GLY A 89 -6.79 -13.11 -7.78
CA GLY A 89 -7.38 -13.57 -9.05
C GLY A 89 -8.32 -14.75 -8.89
N ASP A 90 -7.90 -15.77 -8.15
CA ASP A 90 -8.68 -16.97 -7.84
C ASP A 90 -10.03 -16.64 -7.20
N ALA A 91 -10.06 -15.68 -6.27
CA ALA A 91 -11.28 -15.26 -5.58
C ALA A 91 -12.33 -14.64 -6.53
N PHE A 92 -11.91 -14.19 -7.72
CA PHE A 92 -12.78 -13.67 -8.78
C PHE A 92 -12.92 -14.60 -9.98
N GLY A 93 -12.33 -15.80 -9.94
CA GLY A 93 -12.30 -16.73 -11.07
C GLY A 93 -11.65 -16.14 -12.31
N ALA A 94 -10.58 -15.34 -12.12
CA ALA A 94 -9.78 -14.81 -13.21
C ALA A 94 -8.77 -15.85 -13.68
N THR A 95 -8.56 -15.98 -14.99
CA THR A 95 -7.65 -17.00 -15.57
C THR A 95 -6.29 -16.44 -15.98
N SER A 96 -6.14 -15.11 -16.00
CA SER A 96 -4.88 -14.43 -16.26
C SER A 96 -4.82 -13.06 -15.56
N PRO A 97 -3.65 -12.42 -15.49
CA PRO A 97 -3.51 -11.08 -14.93
C PRO A 97 -4.32 -10.02 -15.69
N GLU A 98 -4.45 -10.16 -17.02
CA GLU A 98 -5.22 -9.26 -17.89
C GLU A 98 -6.73 -9.43 -17.72
N ASP A 99 -7.20 -10.67 -17.51
CA ASP A 99 -8.60 -10.94 -17.16
C ASP A 99 -8.94 -10.34 -15.79
N PHE A 100 -8.06 -10.52 -14.79
CA PHE A 100 -8.25 -9.89 -13.49
C PHE A 100 -8.27 -8.36 -13.57
N LEU A 101 -7.33 -7.75 -14.31
CA LEU A 101 -7.34 -6.31 -14.59
C LEU A 101 -8.63 -5.86 -15.29
N SER A 102 -9.14 -6.65 -16.23
CA SER A 102 -10.40 -6.36 -16.93
C SER A 102 -11.58 -6.33 -15.95
N ARG A 103 -11.62 -7.27 -14.99
CA ARG A 103 -12.63 -7.33 -13.91
C ARG A 103 -12.48 -6.16 -12.93
N VAL A 104 -11.26 -5.83 -12.50
CA VAL A 104 -10.95 -4.64 -11.69
C VAL A 104 -11.48 -3.38 -12.37
N THR A 105 -11.18 -3.22 -13.66
CA THR A 105 -11.57 -2.05 -14.46
C THR A 105 -13.09 -2.01 -14.63
N ALA A 106 -13.74 -3.13 -14.92
CA ALA A 106 -15.20 -3.20 -15.03
C ALA A 106 -15.90 -2.78 -13.72
N PHE A 107 -15.52 -3.37 -12.59
CA PHE A 107 -16.12 -3.07 -11.28
C PHE A 107 -15.91 -1.61 -10.84
N THR A 108 -14.74 -1.05 -11.11
CA THR A 108 -14.40 0.32 -10.66
C THR A 108 -14.90 1.43 -11.59
N THR A 109 -15.09 1.16 -12.89
CA THR A 109 -15.60 2.15 -13.86
C THR A 109 -17.10 2.07 -14.08
N ARG A 110 -17.69 0.89 -13.93
CA ARG A 110 -19.13 0.63 -14.06
C ARG A 110 -19.60 -0.27 -12.90
N PRO A 111 -19.56 0.24 -11.65
CA PRO A 111 -19.97 -0.53 -10.49
C PRO A 111 -21.41 -1.04 -10.65
N PRO A 112 -21.68 -2.32 -10.35
CA PRO A 112 -23.03 -2.87 -10.39
C PRO A 112 -23.95 -2.22 -9.33
N ALA A 113 -25.25 -2.44 -9.48
CA ALA A 113 -26.22 -2.00 -8.48
C ALA A 113 -25.91 -2.59 -7.09
N GLY A 114 -26.20 -1.81 -6.04
CA GLY A 114 -25.93 -2.21 -4.64
C GLY A 114 -24.47 -2.08 -4.20
N VAL A 115 -23.62 -1.38 -4.97
CA VAL A 115 -22.31 -0.93 -4.49
C VAL A 115 -22.48 0.28 -3.57
N GLU A 116 -22.04 0.16 -2.33
CA GLU A 116 -21.83 1.30 -1.42
C GLU A 116 -20.49 1.97 -1.71
N THR A 117 -20.38 3.27 -1.42
CA THR A 117 -19.14 4.03 -1.58
C THR A 117 -18.80 4.90 -0.36
N ALA A 118 -17.53 5.22 -0.19
CA ALA A 118 -17.03 6.15 0.82
C ALA A 118 -15.77 6.86 0.32
N THR A 119 -15.66 8.17 0.54
CA THR A 119 -14.51 8.98 0.10
C THR A 119 -13.59 9.28 1.27
N ARG A 120 -12.29 9.01 1.11
CA ARG A 120 -11.24 9.36 2.09
C ARG A 120 -10.78 10.82 1.91
N PRO A 121 -10.24 11.49 2.95
CA PRO A 121 -9.70 12.86 2.85
C PRO A 121 -8.63 13.07 1.78
N ASN A 122 -7.88 12.02 1.43
CA ASN A 122 -6.88 12.07 0.35
C ASN A 122 -7.49 12.03 -1.08
N GLY A 123 -8.82 11.91 -1.17
CA GLY A 123 -9.57 11.80 -2.42
C GLY A 123 -9.68 10.39 -3.02
N ASP A 124 -9.17 9.35 -2.35
CA ASP A 124 -9.45 7.97 -2.77
C ASP A 124 -10.91 7.61 -2.47
N THR A 125 -11.57 6.95 -3.41
CA THR A 125 -12.93 6.39 -3.24
C THR A 125 -12.83 4.89 -2.95
N LEU A 126 -13.54 4.45 -1.92
CA LEU A 126 -13.74 3.05 -1.57
C LEU A 126 -15.08 2.60 -2.15
N LEU A 127 -15.12 1.37 -2.65
CA LEU A 127 -16.31 0.74 -3.22
C LEU A 127 -16.49 -0.62 -2.54
N TYR A 128 -17.72 -0.95 -2.12
CA TYR A 128 -18.04 -2.26 -1.56
C TYR A 128 -19.38 -2.79 -2.08
N GLN A 129 -19.41 -4.04 -2.54
CA GLN A 129 -20.65 -4.74 -2.88
C GLN A 129 -20.85 -5.94 -1.95
N ALA A 130 -21.88 -5.89 -1.11
CA ALA A 130 -22.18 -6.96 -0.16
C ALA A 130 -22.54 -8.30 -0.86
N SER A 131 -23.27 -8.27 -1.98
CA SER A 131 -23.78 -9.47 -2.66
C SER A 131 -22.71 -10.37 -3.27
N THR A 132 -21.57 -9.79 -3.67
CA THR A 132 -20.41 -10.52 -4.21
C THR A 132 -19.22 -10.55 -3.25
N ASN A 133 -19.37 -9.89 -2.09
CA ASN A 133 -18.31 -9.53 -1.16
C ASN A 133 -17.10 -8.88 -1.86
N THR A 134 -17.32 -7.93 -2.76
CA THR A 134 -16.25 -7.27 -3.53
C THR A 134 -15.91 -5.91 -2.93
N PHE A 135 -14.66 -5.72 -2.53
CA PHE A 135 -14.11 -4.41 -2.13
C PHE A 135 -13.12 -3.90 -3.18
N ALA A 136 -13.14 -2.60 -3.47
CA ALA A 136 -12.14 -1.96 -4.32
C ALA A 136 -11.77 -0.56 -3.81
N VAL A 137 -10.59 -0.10 -4.23
CA VAL A 137 -10.12 1.28 -4.01
C VAL A 137 -9.81 1.91 -5.35
N VAL A 138 -10.30 3.13 -5.56
CA VAL A 138 -10.06 3.98 -6.72
C VAL A 138 -9.37 5.25 -6.25
N ALA A 139 -8.31 5.67 -6.94
CA ALA A 139 -7.59 6.90 -6.64
C ALA A 139 -8.40 8.14 -7.03
N LYS A 140 -8.05 9.32 -6.48
CA LYS A 140 -8.69 10.61 -6.82
C LYS A 140 -8.80 10.88 -8.33
N ASN A 141 -7.82 10.44 -9.13
CA ASN A 141 -7.83 10.57 -10.60
C ASN A 141 -8.70 9.49 -11.31
N GLY A 142 -9.56 8.79 -10.57
CA GLY A 142 -10.42 7.73 -11.09
C GLY A 142 -9.70 6.42 -11.43
N SER A 143 -8.38 6.30 -11.24
CA SER A 143 -7.62 5.09 -11.60
C SER A 143 -7.67 4.02 -10.51
N PRO A 144 -7.85 2.73 -10.83
CA PRO A 144 -7.90 1.68 -9.81
C PRO A 144 -6.61 1.60 -8.98
N ARG A 145 -6.75 1.18 -7.72
CA ARG A 145 -5.64 0.89 -6.79
C ARG A 145 -5.55 -0.60 -6.44
N THR A 146 -6.68 -1.23 -6.15
CA THR A 146 -6.81 -2.65 -5.81
C THR A 146 -8.28 -3.10 -5.89
N MET A 147 -8.52 -4.41 -5.98
CA MET A 147 -9.80 -5.07 -5.77
C MET A 147 -9.55 -6.42 -5.09
N PHE A 148 -10.36 -6.80 -4.10
CA PHE A 148 -10.27 -8.09 -3.43
C PHE A 148 -11.60 -8.46 -2.73
N LYS A 149 -11.71 -9.68 -2.20
CA LYS A 149 -12.81 -10.07 -1.30
C LYS A 149 -12.29 -10.07 0.14
N PRO A 150 -12.81 -9.22 1.06
CA PRO A 150 -12.37 -9.22 2.46
C PRO A 150 -12.95 -10.42 3.21
N ASP A 151 -12.15 -11.05 4.08
CA ASP A 151 -12.56 -12.22 4.85
C ASP A 151 -13.74 -11.92 5.79
N ASP A 152 -13.71 -10.78 6.49
CA ASP A 152 -14.77 -10.32 7.41
C ASP A 152 -15.97 -9.64 6.70
N GLY A 153 -15.96 -9.61 5.37
CA GLY A 153 -17.09 -9.15 4.55
C GLY A 153 -17.65 -7.77 4.95
N PRO A 154 -18.96 -7.66 5.29
CA PRO A 154 -19.56 -6.40 5.68
C PRO A 154 -18.94 -5.74 6.92
N ALA A 155 -18.30 -6.50 7.82
CA ALA A 155 -17.64 -5.93 8.99
C ALA A 155 -16.37 -5.16 8.59
N TYR A 156 -15.58 -5.70 7.65
CA TYR A 156 -14.46 -4.97 7.03
C TYR A 156 -14.93 -3.66 6.39
N TRP A 157 -16.09 -3.68 5.71
CA TRP A 157 -16.65 -2.45 5.13
C TRP A 157 -17.08 -1.41 6.18
N ALA A 158 -17.69 -1.85 7.28
CA ALA A 158 -18.04 -0.96 8.39
C ALA A 158 -16.79 -0.30 9.01
N GLU A 159 -15.72 -1.07 9.21
CA GLU A 159 -14.42 -0.54 9.68
C GLU A 159 -13.82 0.46 8.69
N GLN A 160 -13.78 0.13 7.39
CA GLN A 160 -13.27 1.05 6.36
C GLN A 160 -14.05 2.36 6.30
N LYS A 161 -15.38 2.35 6.52
CA LYS A 161 -16.20 3.57 6.63
C LYS A 161 -15.87 4.36 7.90
N ALA A 162 -15.73 3.70 9.06
CA ALA A 162 -15.39 4.36 10.32
C ALA A 162 -13.98 4.99 10.29
N ALA A 163 -13.02 4.33 9.68
CA ALA A 163 -11.65 4.82 9.51
C ALA A 163 -11.51 5.85 8.37
N ALA A 164 -12.45 5.93 7.42
CA ALA A 164 -12.38 6.82 6.26
C ALA A 164 -11.95 8.26 6.61
N PRO A 165 -12.51 8.95 7.62
CA PRO A 165 -12.17 10.34 7.95
C PRO A 165 -10.75 10.53 8.52
N THR A 166 -10.12 9.47 9.06
CA THR A 166 -8.80 9.56 9.71
C THR A 166 -7.65 9.06 8.83
N PHE A 167 -7.92 8.48 7.65
CA PHE A 167 -6.88 8.04 6.72
C PHE A 167 -5.95 9.19 6.32
N GLY A 168 -4.64 8.96 6.48
CA GLY A 168 -3.59 9.92 6.11
C GLY A 168 -3.27 10.96 7.19
N GLN A 169 -4.04 11.02 8.29
CA GLN A 169 -3.61 11.74 9.48
C GLN A 169 -2.38 11.05 10.07
N ARG A 170 -1.35 11.81 10.45
CA ARG A 170 -0.31 11.28 11.34
C ARG A 170 -0.95 11.05 12.69
N GLN A 171 -1.05 9.79 13.10
CA GLN A 171 -1.29 9.49 14.51
C GLN A 171 -0.02 9.88 15.26
N THR A 172 -0.06 11.03 15.91
CA THR A 172 0.92 11.42 16.92
C THR A 172 0.64 10.54 18.13
N PRO A 173 1.60 9.72 18.62
CA PRO A 173 1.44 9.07 19.90
C PRO A 173 1.48 10.13 21.02
N ASP A 174 0.58 10.00 22.00
CA ASP A 174 0.55 10.78 23.23
C ASP A 174 1.66 10.37 24.21
#